data_AF-A0A258B362-F1
#
_entry.id   AF-A0A258B362-F1
#
_cell.length_a   1.000
_cell.length_b   1.000
_cell.length_c   1.000
_cell.angle_alpha   90.00
_cell.angle_beta   90.00
_cell.angle_gamma   90.00
#
_symmetry.space_group_name_H-M   'P 1'
#
loop_
_entity.id
_entity.type
_entity.pdbx_description
1 polymer ?
#
loop_
_entity_poly.entity_id
_entity_poly.type
_entity_poly.pdbx_seq_one_letter_code
_entity_poly.pdbx_strand_id
1 'polypeptide(L)' 'MTLLQLLAVYLLSHGPVMALYSSQRIHGSVPNAVTAFYQPLHWLYEQTPLGRPMTAYDAWWKHLLQQS' A
#
# COMPACT_ATOMS: atom_id res chain seq x y z
N MET A 1 15.49 15.78 -3.62
CA MET A 1 14.63 14.66 -4.07
C MET A 1 14.03 15.02 -5.42
N THR A 2 14.06 14.11 -6.38
CA THR A 2 13.40 14.29 -7.68
C THR A 2 11.97 13.75 -7.64
N LEU A 3 11.15 14.14 -8.61
CA LEU A 3 9.76 13.69 -8.71
C LEU A 3 9.66 12.15 -8.83
N LEU A 4 10.60 11.52 -9.53
CA LEU A 4 10.73 10.07 -9.65
C LEU A 4 11.01 9.40 -8.30
N GLN A 5 11.86 10.00 -7.47
CA GLN A 5 12.13 9.48 -6.13
C GLN A 5 10.91 9.59 -5.22
N LEU A 6 10.18 10.70 -5.29
CA LEU A 6 8.93 10.87 -4.55
C LEU A 6 7.88 9.84 -4.98
N LEU A 7 7.75 9.59 -6.29
CA LEU A 7 6.85 8.58 -6.82
C LEU A 7 7.22 7.17 -6.33
N ALA A 8 8.52 6.84 -6.33
CA ALA A 8 9.00 5.55 -5.83
C ALA A 8 8.70 5.39 -4.33
N VAL A 9 8.97 6.42 -3.52
CA VAL A 9 8.64 6.39 -2.07
C VAL A 9 7.14 6.24 -1.86
N TYR A 10 6.32 6.97 -2.61
CA TYR A 10 4.86 6.88 -2.54
C TYR A 10 4.36 5.46 -2.84
N LEU A 11 4.80 4.85 -3.95
CA LEU A 11 4.46 3.48 -4.32
C LEU A 11 4.90 2.47 -3.25
N LEU A 12 6.16 2.57 -2.80
CA LEU A 12 6.71 1.64 -1.83
C LEU A 12 6.09 1.80 -0.43
N SER A 13 5.60 2.99 -0.08
CA SER A 13 4.94 3.23 1.21
C SER A 13 3.56 2.57 1.35
N HIS A 14 2.89 2.22 0.24
CA HIS A 14 1.55 1.62 0.26
C HIS A 14 1.50 0.29 1.00
N GLY A 15 2.38 -0.64 0.64
CA GLY A 15 2.46 -1.99 1.20
C GLY A 15 2.58 -2.03 2.73
N PRO A 16 3.59 -1.38 3.35
CA PRO A 16 3.74 -1.39 4.80
C PRO A 16 2.57 -0.69 5.50
N VAL A 17 2.00 0.39 4.94
CA VAL A 17 0.83 1.06 5.52
C VAL A 17 -0.37 0.12 5.54
N MET A 18 -0.71 -0.51 4.41
CA MET A 18 -1.83 -1.45 4.36
C MET A 18 -1.60 -2.67 5.25
N ALA A 19 -0.36 -3.16 5.30
CA ALA A 19 0.00 -4.29 6.15
C ALA A 19 -0.15 -3.95 7.65
N LEU A 20 0.27 -2.76 8.10
CA LEU A 20 0.09 -2.30 9.48
C LEU A 20 -1.39 -2.31 9.90
N TYR A 21 -2.29 -1.77 9.07
CA TYR A 21 -3.73 -1.80 9.36
C TYR A 21 -4.32 -3.21 9.29
N SER A 22 -3.88 -4.05 8.36
CA SER A 22 -4.40 -5.43 8.25
C SER A 22 -3.87 -6.37 9.33
N SER A 23 -2.71 -6.07 9.93
CA SER A 23 -2.09 -6.86 11.00
C SER A 23 -2.74 -6.66 12.37
N GLN A 24 -3.78 -5.82 12.48
CA GLN A 24 -4.42 -5.41 13.74
C GLN A 24 -3.47 -4.76 14.77
N ARG A 25 -2.21 -4.46 14.40
CA ARG A 25 -1.29 -3.66 15.24
C ARG A 25 -1.82 -2.24 15.45
N ILE A 26 -2.57 -1.72 14.48
CA ILE A 26 -3.36 -0.50 14.62
C ILE A 26 -4.82 -0.91 14.76
N HIS A 27 -5.44 -0.56 15.88
CA HIS A 27 -6.86 -0.80 16.10
C HIS A 27 -7.69 0.22 15.31
N GLY A 28 -8.66 -0.27 14.53
CA GLY A 28 -9.60 0.55 13.78
C GLY A 28 -9.49 0.38 12.27
N SER A 29 -10.48 0.93 11.56
CA SER A 29 -10.47 0.97 10.10
C SER A 29 -9.38 1.91 9.58
N VAL A 30 -8.94 1.68 8.34
CA VAL A 30 -8.05 2.62 7.64
C VAL A 30 -8.74 3.99 7.56
N PRO A 31 -8.11 5.09 8.03
CA PRO A 31 -8.70 6.42 7.97
C PRO A 31 -9.00 6.84 6.53
N ASN A 32 -10.12 7.54 6.33
CA ASN A 32 -10.52 8.05 5.00
C ASN A 32 -9.42 8.88 4.32
N ALA A 33 -8.64 9.64 5.10
CA ALA A 33 -7.52 10.42 4.58
C ALA A 33 -6.43 9.53 3.95
N VAL A 34 -6.13 8.38 4.57
CA VAL A 34 -5.16 7.41 4.04
C VAL A 34 -5.71 6.76 2.77
N THR A 35 -6.99 6.38 2.77
CA THR A 35 -7.66 5.83 1.58
C THR A 35 -7.67 6.82 0.43
N ALA A 36 -7.96 8.10 0.69
CA ALA A 36 -7.93 9.16 -0.32
C ALA A 36 -6.51 9.42 -0.85
N PHE A 37 -5.50 9.41 0.02
CA PHE A 37 -4.10 9.60 -0.39
C PHE A 37 -3.63 8.51 -1.35
N TYR A 38 -4.07 7.26 -1.16
CA TYR A 38 -3.72 6.12 -2.03
C TYR A 38 -4.71 5.83 -3.16
N GLN A 39 -5.75 6.66 -3.32
CA GLN A 39 -6.74 6.49 -4.38
C GLN A 39 -6.13 6.38 -5.80
N PRO A 40 -5.08 7.13 -6.18
CA PRO A 40 -4.42 6.94 -7.47
C PRO A 40 -3.80 5.54 -7.64
N LEU A 41 -3.26 4.96 -6.58
CA LEU A 41 -2.73 3.58 -6.61
C LEU A 41 -3.85 2.56 -6.77
N HIS A 42 -4.99 2.78 -6.10
CA HIS A 42 -6.17 1.95 -6.26
C HIS A 42 -6.70 2.00 -7.69
N TRP A 43 -6.74 3.17 -8.31
CA TRP A 43 -7.09 3.31 -9.72
C TRP A 43 -6.10 2.56 -10.62
N LEU A 44 -4.80 2.67 -10.39
CA LEU A 44 -3.78 1.92 -11.14
C LEU A 44 -3.98 0.41 -11.00
N TYR A 45 -4.33 -0.05 -9.81
CA TYR A 45 -4.59 -1.44 -9.51
C TYR A 45 -5.75 -2.01 -10.34
N GLU A 46 -6.84 -1.24 -10.44
CA GLU A 46 -8.05 -1.66 -11.15
C GLU A 46 -7.95 -1.49 -12.67
N GLN A 47 -7.25 -0.47 -13.14
CA GLN A 47 -7.30 -0.03 -14.54
C GLN A 47 -6.06 -0.40 -15.35
N THR A 48 -5.03 -0.98 -14.74
CA THR A 48 -3.78 -1.31 -15.44
C THR A 48 -3.27 -2.73 -15.14
N PRO A 49 -2.41 -3.29 -16.01
CA PRO A 49 -1.75 -4.58 -15.75
C PRO A 49 -0.85 -4.60 -14.51
N LEU A 50 -0.57 -3.43 -13.91
CA LEU A 50 0.20 -3.30 -12.68
C LEU A 50 -0.56 -3.77 -11.43
N GLY A 51 -1.86 -4.05 -11.53
CA GLY A 51 -2.64 -4.57 -10.41
C GLY A 51 -2.04 -5.84 -9.80
N ARG A 52 -1.76 -6.86 -10.63
CA ARG A 52 -1.17 -8.14 -10.15
C ARG A 52 0.15 -8.00 -9.38
N PRO A 53 1.18 -7.31 -9.91
CA PRO A 53 2.42 -7.12 -9.16
C PRO A 53 2.22 -6.31 -7.88
N MET A 54 1.29 -5.34 -7.86
CA MET A 54 0.95 -4.60 -6.63
C MET A 54 0.23 -5.49 -5.60
N THR A 55 -0.68 -6.38 -6.01
CA THR A 55 -1.30 -7.36 -5.10
C THR A 55 -0.25 -8.25 -4.44
N ALA A 56 0.72 -8.73 -5.23
CA ALA A 56 1.80 -9.58 -4.73
C ALA A 56 2.69 -8.83 -3.74
N TYR A 57 2.97 -7.55 -4.03
CA TYR A 57 3.71 -6.66 -3.14
C TYR A 57 3.00 -6.44 -1.79
N ASP A 58 1.70 -6.14 -1.82
CA ASP A 58 0.91 -5.96 -0.60
C ASP A 58 0.81 -7.26 0.21
N ALA A 59 0.62 -8.40 -0.47
CA ALA A 59 0.55 -9.72 0.17
C ALA A 59 1.88 -10.10 0.85
N TRP A 60 3.01 -9.80 0.21
CA TRP A 60 4.34 -9.99 0.78
C TRP A 60 4.52 -9.19 2.08
N TRP A 61 4.14 -7.91 2.09
CA TRP A 61 4.21 -7.08 3.29
C TRP A 61 3.31 -7.59 4.43
N LYS A 62 2.09 -8.02 4.11
CA LYS A 62 1.18 -8.63 5.09
C LYS A 62 1.79 -9.86 5.74
N HIS A 63 2.39 -10.74 4.93
CA HIS A 63 3.05 -11.93 5.44
C HIS A 63 4.24 -11.59 6.34
N LEU A 64 5.08 -10.65 5.91
CA LEU A 64 6.25 -10.21 6.67
C LEU A 64 5.86 -9.65 8.05
N LEU A 65 4.82 -8.81 8.11
CA LEU A 65 4.34 -8.20 9.35
C LEU A 65 3.58 -9.16 10.27
N GLN A 66 2.99 -10.23 9.74
CA GLN A 66 2.38 -11.30 10.53
C GLN A 66 3.41 -12.25 11.17
N GLN A 67 4.58 -12.38 10.57
CA GLN A 67 5.67 -13.22 11.08
C GLN A 67 6.55 -12.51 12.13
N SER A 68 6.57 -11.18 12.13
CA SER A 68 7.25 -10.34 13.12
C SER A 68 6.41 -10.09 14.36
#